data_AF-A0AAN8K5N6-F1
#
_entry.id   AF-A0AAN8K5N6-F1
#
_cell.length_a   1.000
_cell.length_b   1.000
_cell.length_c   1.000
_cell.angle_alpha   90.00
_cell.angle_beta   90.00
_cell.angle_gamma   90.00
#
_symmetry.space_group_name_H-M   'P 1'
#
loop_
_entity.id
_entity.type
_entity.pdbx_description
1 polymer ?
#
loop_
_entity_poly.entity_id
_entity_poly.type
_entity_poly.pdbx_seq_one_letter_code
_entity_poly.pdbx_strand_id
1 'polypeptide(L)'
;MDDNCRLLAFDNDFKFLNELKLFLRSTLQKYSQGFSRPQKETSEEFTKKLWDFDRELIGELPRQKYIIAYVTGEREHGGNWGNLVLCNSPEAIEEWKAFHYHSRAITEISPQAYTHIRIHRGTLQEGLASDKFRVTQTIFLDYGAKCTGKFVSRKVEIWTTGESSDYLETEQ
;
A
#
# COMPACT_ATOMS: atom_id res chain seq x y z
N MET A 1 14.81 -11.42 9.53
CA MET A 1 13.61 -11.13 8.72
C MET A 1 12.57 -12.03 9.34
N ASP A 2 11.80 -11.44 10.25
CA ASP A 2 10.87 -12.20 11.07
C ASP A 2 9.75 -12.77 10.20
N ASP A 3 9.08 -13.81 10.68
CA ASP A 3 8.05 -14.61 9.98
C ASP A 3 6.77 -13.82 9.61
N ASN A 4 6.79 -12.48 9.65
CA ASN A 4 5.61 -11.61 9.54
C ASN A 4 5.36 -11.02 8.15
N CYS A 5 6.14 -11.37 7.13
CA CYS A 5 5.90 -10.92 5.75
C CYS A 5 5.02 -11.91 4.98
N ARG A 6 3.89 -11.43 4.43
CA ARG A 6 3.07 -12.20 3.48
C ARG A 6 3.36 -11.73 2.06
N LEU A 7 3.93 -12.62 1.26
CA LEU A 7 4.21 -12.42 -0.16
C LEU A 7 3.20 -13.17 -1.00
N LEU A 8 2.45 -12.45 -1.84
CA LEU A 8 1.67 -13.02 -2.93
C LEU A 8 2.29 -12.56 -4.23
N ALA A 9 2.94 -13.50 -4.92
CA ALA A 9 3.43 -13.31 -6.26
C ALA A 9 2.60 -14.19 -7.19
N PHE A 10 2.13 -13.59 -8.29
CA PHE A 10 1.27 -14.25 -9.26
C PHE A 10 2.09 -14.84 -10.43
N ASP A 11 3.41 -14.61 -10.41
CA ASP A 11 4.37 -15.26 -11.30
C ASP A 11 5.07 -16.42 -10.57
N ASN A 12 5.11 -17.58 -11.22
CA ASN A 12 5.65 -18.83 -10.68
C ASN A 12 7.15 -19.03 -10.99
N ASP A 13 7.81 -18.06 -11.64
CA ASP A 13 9.25 -18.16 -11.88
C ASP A 13 10.03 -18.07 -10.55
N PHE A 14 10.71 -19.16 -10.18
CA PHE A 14 11.51 -19.24 -8.96
C PHE A 14 12.65 -18.22 -8.92
N LYS A 15 13.20 -17.83 -10.08
CA LYS A 15 14.22 -16.78 -10.17
C LYS A 15 13.61 -15.41 -9.83
N PHE A 16 12.45 -15.12 -10.40
CA PHE A 16 11.67 -13.92 -10.11
C PHE A 16 11.35 -13.81 -8.61
N LEU A 17 10.90 -14.90 -7.97
CA LEU A 17 10.60 -14.92 -6.54
C LEU A 17 11.81 -14.60 -5.65
N ASN A 18 13.00 -15.06 -6.02
CA ASN A 18 14.23 -14.77 -5.27
C ASN A 18 14.69 -13.33 -5.46
N GLU A 19 14.66 -12.81 -6.69
CA GLU A 19 14.97 -11.40 -6.97
C GLU A 19 13.99 -10.46 -6.27
N LEU A 20 12.71 -10.81 -6.28
CA LEU A 20 11.66 -10.07 -5.57
C LEU A 20 11.92 -10.04 -4.06
N LYS A 21 12.27 -11.17 -3.44
CA LYS A 21 12.62 -11.23 -2.00
C LYS A 21 13.82 -10.35 -1.67
N LEU A 22 14.85 -10.33 -2.52
CA LEU A 22 16.04 -9.49 -2.32
C LEU A 22 15.68 -8.00 -2.46
N PHE A 23 14.93 -7.65 -3.51
CA PHE A 23 14.45 -6.28 -3.72
C PHE A 23 13.56 -5.79 -2.58
N LEU A 24 12.65 -6.63 -2.08
CA LEU A 24 11.79 -6.32 -0.95
C LEU A 24 12.59 -5.97 0.30
N ARG A 25 13.65 -6.73 0.60
CA ARG A 25 14.53 -6.47 1.74
C ARG A 25 15.19 -5.09 1.64
N SER A 26 15.67 -4.69 0.46
CA SER A 26 16.32 -3.39 0.28
C SER A 26 15.35 -2.21 0.18
N THR A 27 14.16 -2.43 -0.36
CA THR A 27 13.24 -1.35 -0.77
C THR A 27 12.16 -1.06 0.26
N LEU A 28 11.54 -2.08 0.88
CA LEU A 28 10.50 -1.86 1.90
C LEU A 28 11.03 -1.08 3.10
N GLN A 29 12.30 -1.30 3.45
CA GLN A 29 12.95 -0.57 4.53
C GLN A 29 13.11 0.92 4.20
N LYS A 30 13.38 1.26 2.92
CA LYS A 30 13.66 2.63 2.49
C LYS A 30 12.40 3.45 2.17
N TYR A 31 11.37 2.84 1.58
CA TYR A 31 10.30 3.61 0.94
C TYR A 31 8.91 3.44 1.58
N SER A 32 8.54 2.31 2.17
CA SER A 32 7.20 2.22 2.80
C SER A 32 7.18 3.01 4.12
N GLN A 33 6.32 4.01 4.31
CA GLN A 33 6.10 4.64 5.63
C GLN A 33 4.60 4.88 5.82
N GLY A 34 3.93 3.97 6.52
CA GLY A 34 2.69 4.26 7.22
C GLY A 34 2.99 4.50 8.70
N PHE A 35 2.15 5.27 9.39
CA PHE A 35 2.12 5.27 10.84
C PHE A 35 0.76 4.72 11.25
N SER A 36 0.76 3.44 11.63
CA SER A 36 -0.43 2.77 12.15
C SER A 36 -0.87 3.39 13.47
N ARG A 37 -2.17 3.35 13.74
CA ARG A 37 -2.67 3.69 15.08
C ARG A 37 -2.12 2.67 16.10
N PRO A 38 -1.78 3.09 17.33
CA PRO A 38 -1.35 2.15 18.36
C PRO A 38 -2.39 1.04 18.53
N GLN A 39 -1.94 -0.21 18.52
CA GLN A 39 -2.79 -1.42 18.54
C GLN A 39 -3.76 -1.48 19.75
N LYS A 40 -3.54 -0.67 20.79
CA LYS A 40 -4.43 -0.52 21.94
C LYS A 40 -5.80 0.13 21.61
N GLU A 41 -5.98 0.73 20.44
CA GLU A 41 -7.21 1.46 20.08
C GLU A 41 -8.14 0.71 19.12
N THR A 42 -7.74 -0.44 18.57
CA THR A 42 -8.56 -1.18 17.59
C THR A 42 -9.48 -2.20 18.27
N SER A 43 -10.80 -2.13 18.01
CA SER A 43 -11.76 -3.11 18.51
C SER A 43 -11.56 -4.50 17.86
N GLU A 44 -12.01 -5.56 18.55
CA GLU A 44 -12.02 -6.92 17.98
C GLU A 44 -12.84 -6.99 16.68
N GLU A 45 -13.95 -6.26 16.62
CA GLU A 45 -14.80 -6.15 15.44
C GLU A 45 -14.05 -5.55 14.25
N PHE A 46 -13.30 -4.45 14.46
CA PHE A 46 -12.49 -3.85 13.41
C PHE A 46 -11.36 -4.78 12.97
N THR A 47 -10.72 -5.46 13.91
CA THR A 47 -9.65 -6.43 13.61
C THR A 47 -10.18 -7.55 12.72
N LYS A 48 -11.35 -8.10 13.03
CA LYS A 48 -12.01 -9.10 12.18
C LYS A 48 -12.31 -8.53 10.79
N LYS A 49 -12.89 -7.32 10.72
CA LYS A 49 -13.19 -6.65 9.45
C LYS A 49 -11.94 -6.45 8.59
N LEU A 50 -10.82 -6.07 9.18
CA LEU A 50 -9.53 -5.92 8.51
C LEU A 50 -9.05 -7.24 7.90
N TRP A 51 -9.10 -8.33 8.68
CA TRP A 51 -8.69 -9.66 8.19
C TRP A 51 -9.61 -10.25 7.14
N ASP A 52 -10.91 -10.03 7.25
CA ASP A 52 -11.88 -10.44 6.24
C ASP A 52 -11.62 -9.68 4.93
N PHE A 53 -11.38 -8.37 5.01
CA PHE A 53 -11.00 -7.55 3.85
C PHE A 53 -9.68 -8.02 3.21
N ASP A 54 -8.64 -8.26 4.01
CA ASP A 54 -7.35 -8.80 3.53
C ASP A 54 -7.56 -10.10 2.75
N ARG A 55 -8.34 -11.03 3.32
CA ARG A 55 -8.62 -12.32 2.67
C ARG A 55 -9.37 -12.17 1.34
N GLU A 56 -10.38 -11.32 1.30
CA GLU A 56 -11.12 -11.04 0.06
C GLU A 56 -10.21 -10.41 -1.00
N LEU A 57 -9.40 -9.41 -0.62
CA LEU A 57 -8.43 -8.75 -1.50
C LEU A 57 -7.44 -9.75 -2.11
N ILE A 58 -6.88 -10.63 -1.27
CA ILE A 58 -5.96 -11.69 -1.67
C ILE A 58 -6.61 -12.65 -2.67
N GLY A 59 -7.90 -12.97 -2.51
CA GLY A 59 -8.63 -13.83 -3.44
C GLY A 59 -8.85 -13.21 -4.83
N GLU A 60 -8.89 -11.88 -4.92
CA GLU A 60 -9.17 -11.17 -6.17
C GLU A 60 -7.92 -10.68 -6.91
N LEU A 61 -6.81 -10.49 -6.20
CA LEU A 61 -5.53 -10.07 -6.79
C LEU A 61 -5.06 -10.94 -7.97
N PRO A 62 -5.18 -12.29 -7.95
CA PRO A 62 -4.83 -13.13 -9.10
C PRO A 62 -5.63 -12.84 -10.38
N ARG A 63 -6.78 -12.16 -10.28
CA ARG A 63 -7.61 -11.78 -11.43
C ARG A 63 -7.21 -10.44 -12.04
N GLN A 64 -6.30 -9.71 -11.40
CA GLN A 64 -5.83 -8.41 -11.88
C GLN A 64 -4.76 -8.61 -12.94
N LYS A 65 -5.04 -8.12 -14.16
CA LYS A 65 -4.20 -8.37 -15.34
C LYS A 65 -2.78 -7.82 -15.21
N TYR A 66 -2.64 -6.67 -14.54
CA TYR A 66 -1.38 -5.93 -14.52
C TYR A 66 -0.62 -6.00 -13.19
N ILE A 67 -1.15 -6.69 -12.18
CA ILE A 67 -0.47 -6.86 -10.89
C ILE A 67 0.36 -8.13 -10.92
N ILE A 68 1.67 -7.99 -10.68
CA ILE A 68 2.61 -9.10 -10.63
C ILE A 68 2.75 -9.62 -9.20
N ALA A 69 2.79 -8.71 -8.22
CA ALA A 69 2.91 -9.07 -6.83
C ALA A 69 2.26 -8.05 -5.90
N TYR A 70 1.71 -8.56 -4.80
CA TYR A 70 1.28 -7.79 -3.65
C TYR A 70 2.00 -8.34 -2.42
N VAL A 71 2.67 -7.46 -1.70
CA VAL A 71 3.49 -7.84 -0.56
C VAL A 71 3.13 -6.96 0.61
N THR A 72 2.82 -7.58 1.74
CA THR A 72 2.61 -6.87 2.99
C THR A 72 3.61 -7.35 4.01
N GLY A 73 4.12 -6.43 4.81
CA GLY A 73 5.10 -6.74 5.85
C GLY A 73 5.08 -5.72 6.98
N GLU A 74 5.25 -6.22 8.19
CA GLU A 74 5.52 -5.40 9.36
C GLU A 74 6.97 -4.88 9.29
N ARG A 75 7.14 -3.57 9.43
CA ARG A 75 8.46 -2.90 9.34
C ARG A 75 9.19 -2.89 10.68
N GLU A 76 8.44 -2.66 11.75
CA GLU A 76 8.91 -2.59 13.13
C GLU A 76 7.89 -3.29 14.01
N HIS A 77 8.36 -4.04 15.02
CA HIS A 77 7.49 -4.65 16.00
C HIS A 77 6.58 -3.61 16.66
N GLY A 78 5.28 -3.76 16.49
CA GLY A 78 4.28 -2.83 17.03
C GLY A 78 3.22 -2.39 16.03
N GLY A 79 3.11 -3.09 14.91
CA GLY A 79 2.02 -2.90 13.96
C GLY A 79 2.26 -1.81 12.93
N ASN A 80 3.50 -1.41 12.63
CA ASN A 80 3.79 -0.55 11.48
C ASN A 80 3.84 -1.40 10.20
N TRP A 81 2.79 -1.34 9.38
CA TRP A 81 2.66 -2.15 8.18
C TRP A 81 2.98 -1.35 6.91
N GLY A 82 3.69 -2.00 5.98
CA GLY A 82 3.96 -1.48 4.66
C GLY A 82 3.49 -2.45 3.59
N ASN A 83 2.95 -1.92 2.50
CA ASN A 83 2.56 -2.69 1.32
C ASN A 83 3.43 -2.30 0.12
N LEU A 84 3.87 -3.29 -0.65
CA LEU A 84 4.43 -3.10 -1.98
C LEU A 84 3.50 -3.77 -3.00
N VAL A 85 3.12 -2.99 -4.02
CA VAL A 85 2.41 -3.51 -5.19
C VAL A 85 3.33 -3.35 -6.39
N LEU A 86 3.62 -4.46 -7.06
CA LEU A 86 4.38 -4.47 -8.30
C LEU A 86 3.45 -4.70 -9.47
N CYS A 87 3.58 -3.83 -10.47
CA CYS A 87 2.79 -3.86 -11.67
C CYS A 87 3.70 -3.99 -12.90
N ASN A 88 3.23 -4.71 -13.92
CA ASN A 88 3.94 -4.81 -15.21
C ASN A 88 3.67 -3.61 -16.12
N SER A 89 2.68 -2.78 -15.79
CA SER A 89 2.21 -1.68 -16.63
C SER A 89 1.73 -0.50 -15.77
N PRO A 90 1.95 0.76 -16.20
CA PRO A 90 1.39 1.93 -15.53
C PRO A 90 -0.15 1.98 -15.54
N GLU A 91 -0.80 1.34 -16.52
CA GLU A 91 -2.25 1.17 -16.64
C GLU A 91 -2.85 0.42 -15.45
N ALA A 92 -2.06 -0.40 -14.77
CA ALA A 92 -2.46 -1.11 -13.55
C ALA A 92 -3.04 -0.17 -12.50
N ILE A 93 -2.54 1.08 -12.45
CA ILE A 93 -2.97 2.05 -11.43
C ILE A 93 -4.37 2.56 -11.72
N GLU A 94 -4.73 2.75 -13.00
CA GLU A 94 -6.08 3.18 -13.36
C GLU A 94 -7.09 2.04 -13.17
N GLU A 95 -6.71 0.80 -13.53
CA GLU A 95 -7.54 -0.37 -13.19
C GLU A 95 -7.69 -0.56 -11.69
N TRP A 96 -6.61 -0.39 -10.92
CA TRP A 96 -6.63 -0.49 -9.47
C TRP A 96 -7.52 0.58 -8.82
N LYS A 97 -7.51 1.81 -9.33
CA LYS A 97 -8.43 2.86 -8.86
C LYS A 97 -9.89 2.52 -9.13
N ALA A 98 -10.19 1.92 -10.28
CA ALA A 98 -11.53 1.50 -10.66
C ALA A 98 -11.99 0.23 -9.91
N PHE A 99 -11.08 -0.47 -9.25
CA PHE A 99 -11.37 -1.69 -8.52
C PHE A 99 -12.13 -1.40 -7.23
N HIS A 100 -13.33 -1.98 -7.08
CA HIS A 100 -14.22 -1.68 -5.95
C HIS A 100 -13.59 -1.97 -4.57
N TYR A 101 -12.67 -2.94 -4.46
CA TYR A 101 -11.93 -3.18 -3.21
C TYR A 101 -10.99 -2.05 -2.85
N HIS A 102 -10.40 -1.36 -3.84
CA HIS A 102 -9.59 -0.19 -3.57
C HIS A 102 -10.43 0.94 -2.97
N SER A 103 -11.63 1.17 -3.49
CA SER A 103 -12.58 2.13 -2.92
C SER A 103 -12.98 1.74 -1.48
N ARG A 104 -13.31 0.47 -1.23
CA ARG A 104 -13.59 -0.04 0.13
C ARG A 104 -12.39 0.11 1.07
N ALA A 105 -11.17 -0.15 0.60
CA ALA A 105 -9.95 0.03 1.40
C ALA A 105 -9.81 1.49 1.84
N ILE A 106 -10.10 2.44 0.93
CA ILE A 106 -10.02 3.87 1.19
C ILE A 106 -11.09 4.33 2.18
N THR A 107 -12.33 3.90 2.00
CA THR A 107 -13.47 4.44 2.76
C THR A 107 -13.72 3.71 4.08
N GLU A 108 -13.44 2.41 4.15
CA GLU A 108 -13.85 1.59 5.29
C GLU A 108 -12.68 1.14 6.18
N ILE A 109 -11.51 0.90 5.60
CA ILE A 109 -10.38 0.28 6.31
C ILE A 109 -9.33 1.32 6.69
N SER A 110 -8.84 2.08 5.72
CA SER A 110 -7.72 3.01 5.87
C SER A 110 -7.92 4.05 6.99
N PRO A 111 -9.10 4.68 7.15
CA PRO A 111 -9.30 5.73 8.15
C PRO A 111 -9.26 5.20 9.60
N GLN A 112 -9.62 3.93 9.77
CA GLN A 112 -9.63 3.25 11.07
C GLN A 112 -8.28 2.59 11.38
N ALA A 113 -7.54 2.14 10.37
CA ALA A 113 -6.24 1.49 10.53
C ALA A 113 -5.08 2.49 10.68
N TYR A 114 -5.15 3.64 10.00
CA TYR A 114 -4.03 4.57 9.88
C TYR A 114 -4.39 5.96 10.39
N THR A 115 -3.39 6.65 10.93
CA THR A 115 -3.46 8.11 11.10
C THR A 115 -2.95 8.79 9.83
N HIS A 116 -1.82 8.28 9.31
CA HIS A 116 -1.16 8.81 8.13
C HIS A 116 -0.74 7.66 7.22
N ILE A 117 -0.91 7.86 5.91
CA ILE A 117 -0.43 6.94 4.87
C ILE A 117 0.46 7.72 3.91
N ARG A 118 1.60 7.13 3.55
CA ARG A 118 2.45 7.62 2.46
C ARG A 118 2.54 6.57 1.36
N ILE A 119 2.15 6.94 0.15
CA ILE A 119 2.17 6.07 -1.03
C ILE A 119 3.21 6.60 -2.00
N HIS A 120 4.25 5.81 -2.26
CA HIS A 120 5.21 6.11 -3.31
C HIS A 120 4.88 5.35 -4.58
N ARG A 121 4.90 6.08 -5.68
CA ARG A 121 4.83 5.54 -7.03
C ARG A 121 6.15 5.82 -7.72
N GLY A 122 6.59 4.86 -8.53
CA GLY A 122 7.83 4.98 -9.26
C GLY A 122 8.01 3.87 -10.27
N THR A 123 9.17 3.84 -10.89
CA THR A 123 9.55 2.82 -11.86
C THR A 123 10.87 2.16 -11.47
N LEU A 124 10.98 0.89 -11.84
CA LEU A 124 12.22 0.12 -11.82
C LEU A 124 12.74 0.05 -13.25
N GLN A 125 13.65 0.96 -13.61
CA GLN A 125 14.09 1.11 -15.01
C GLN A 125 14.82 -0.13 -15.54
N GLU A 126 15.45 -0.91 -14.67
CA GLU A 126 16.16 -2.16 -14.99
C GLU A 126 15.44 -3.40 -14.40
N GLY A 127 14.14 -3.26 -14.10
CA GLY A 127 13.35 -4.33 -13.46
C GLY A 127 13.80 -4.62 -12.02
N LEU A 128 13.52 -5.84 -11.54
CA LEU A 128 13.81 -6.26 -10.16
C LEU A 128 15.30 -6.35 -9.84
N ALA A 129 16.16 -6.43 -10.86
CA ALA A 129 17.61 -6.42 -10.69
C ALA A 129 18.16 -5.02 -10.35
N SER A 130 17.34 -3.96 -10.51
CA SER A 130 17.77 -2.60 -10.24
C SER A 130 17.94 -2.33 -8.74
N ASP A 131 19.02 -1.66 -8.38
CA ASP A 131 19.24 -1.10 -7.04
C ASP A 131 18.49 0.23 -6.82
N LYS A 132 17.90 0.79 -7.89
CA LYS A 132 17.33 2.13 -7.92
C LYS A 132 15.84 2.09 -8.25
N PHE A 133 15.04 2.34 -7.21
CA PHE A 133 13.65 2.72 -7.38
C PHE A 133 13.56 4.22 -7.66
N ARG A 134 13.14 4.59 -8.88
CA ARG A 134 12.90 5.99 -9.23
C ARG A 134 11.50 6.37 -8.84
N VAL A 135 11.35 7.01 -7.67
CA VAL A 135 10.09 7.62 -7.25
C VAL A 135 9.72 8.71 -8.26
N THR A 136 8.50 8.66 -8.76
CA THR A 136 7.91 9.68 -9.64
C THR A 136 6.87 10.53 -8.92
N GLN A 137 6.20 9.94 -7.93
CA GLN A 137 5.14 10.60 -7.17
C GLN A 137 5.10 10.06 -5.73
N THR A 138 4.80 10.93 -4.79
CA THR A 138 4.45 10.57 -3.41
C THR A 138 3.12 11.19 -3.05
N ILE A 139 2.19 10.40 -2.54
CA ILE A 139 0.90 10.85 -2.02
C ILE A 139 0.95 10.72 -0.51
N PHE A 140 0.66 11.79 0.20
CA PHE A 140 0.47 11.81 1.64
C PHE A 140 -1.02 11.90 1.93
N LEU A 141 -1.53 10.99 2.75
CA LEU A 141 -2.89 10.98 3.25
C LEU A 141 -2.85 11.13 4.76
N ASP A 142 -3.52 12.16 5.28
CA ASP A 142 -3.69 12.37 6.71
C ASP A 142 -5.19 12.28 7.04
N TYR A 143 -5.55 11.25 7.81
CA TYR A 143 -6.93 10.99 8.24
C TYR A 143 -7.29 11.74 9.54
N GLY A 144 -6.33 12.47 10.13
CA GLY A 144 -6.49 13.21 11.37
C GLY A 144 -6.72 12.33 12.59
N ALA A 145 -6.76 12.97 13.77
CA ALA A 145 -6.99 12.28 15.04
C ALA A 145 -8.45 11.85 15.27
N LYS A 146 -9.40 12.39 14.51
CA LYS A 146 -10.84 12.19 14.72
C LYS A 146 -11.58 11.89 13.42
N CYS A 147 -11.72 10.61 13.08
CA CYS A 147 -12.77 10.18 12.17
C CYS A 147 -14.06 10.05 12.98
N THR A 148 -14.78 11.15 13.20
CA THR A 148 -16.08 11.15 13.88
C THR A 148 -17.19 11.45 12.87
N GLY A 149 -17.71 10.41 12.20
CA GLY A 149 -18.86 10.55 11.32
C GLY A 149 -18.94 9.51 10.19
N LYS A 150 -20.07 9.52 9.45
CA LYS A 150 -20.31 8.72 8.24
C LYS A 150 -19.43 9.11 7.04
N PHE A 151 -18.70 10.22 7.13
CA PHE A 151 -17.88 10.77 6.06
C PHE A 151 -16.39 10.66 6.43
N VAL A 152 -15.57 10.27 5.46
CA VAL A 152 -14.12 10.15 5.62
C VAL A 152 -13.49 11.42 5.07
N SER A 153 -13.13 12.35 5.96
CA SER A 153 -12.28 13.47 5.59
C SER A 153 -10.81 13.07 5.71
N ARG A 154 -10.02 13.40 4.70
CA ARG A 154 -8.56 13.27 4.75
C ARG A 154 -7.92 14.43 3.99
N LYS A 155 -6.78 14.89 4.51
CA LYS A 155 -5.92 15.82 3.75
C LYS A 155 -5.07 15.01 2.78
N VAL A 156 -5.04 15.42 1.52
CA VAL A 156 -4.24 14.80 0.46
C VAL A 156 -3.18 15.79 -0.02
N GLU A 157 -1.92 15.39 0.02
CA GLU A 157 -0.80 16.17 -0.51
C GLU A 157 -0.04 15.32 -1.53
N ILE A 158 0.16 15.88 -2.74
CA ILE A 158 0.78 15.15 -3.84
C ILE A 158 2.11 15.83 -4.20
N TRP A 159 3.17 15.04 -4.18
CA TRP A 159 4.51 15.46 -4.54
C TRP A 159 4.91 14.73 -5.81
N THR A 160 5.13 15.47 -6.90
CA THR A 160 5.60 14.90 -8.16
C THR A 160 7.04 15.36 -8.39
N THR A 161 7.96 14.43 -8.65
CA THR A 161 9.34 14.82 -9.00
C THR A 161 9.34 15.58 -10.33
N GLY A 162 9.64 16.89 -10.28
CA GLY A 162 9.73 17.77 -11.45
C GLY A 162 8.75 18.95 -11.46
N GLU A 163 7.70 18.92 -10.64
CA GLU A 163 6.70 20.00 -10.55
C GLU A 163 6.26 20.22 -9.09
N SER A 164 5.89 21.45 -8.74
CA SER A 164 5.49 21.92 -7.41
C SER A 164 4.32 21.11 -6.82
N SER A 165 4.27 20.98 -5.50
CA SER A 165 3.20 20.29 -4.76
C SER A 165 1.83 20.92 -5.00
N ASP A 166 0.85 20.11 -5.40
CA ASP A 166 -0.56 20.49 -5.46
C ASP A 166 -1.29 20.04 -4.18
N TYR A 167 -1.99 20.96 -3.53
CA TYR A 167 -2.87 20.67 -2.40
C TYR A 167 -4.28 20.43 -2.93
N LEU A 168 -4.82 19.24 -2.66
CA LEU A 168 -6.21 18.91 -3.00
C LEU A 168 -6.92 18.47 -1.71
N GLU A 169 -7.86 19.28 -1.24
CA GLU A 169 -8.87 18.82 -0.29
C GLU A 169 -9.96 18.11 -1.09
N THR A 170 -10.11 16.80 -0.85
CA THR A 170 -11.17 16.01 -1.48
C THR A 170 -12.16 15.56 -0.42
N GLU A 171 -13.38 16.06 -0.49
CA GLU A 171 -14.54 15.44 0.16
C GLU A 171 -15.04 14.30 -0.74
N GLN A 172 -15.18 13.08 -0.20
CA GLN A 172 -15.73 11.91 -0.88
C GLN A 172 -16.85 11.28 -0.07
#